data_AF-A0A2V8QG00-F1
#
_entry.id   AF-A0A2V8QG00-F1
#
_cell.length_a   1.000
_cell.length_b   1.000
_cell.length_c   1.000
_cell.angle_alpha   90.00
_cell.angle_beta   90.00
_cell.angle_gamma   90.00
#
_symmetry.space_group_name_H-M   'P 1'
#
loop_
_entity.id
_entity.type
_entity.pdbx_description
1 polymer ?
#
loop_
_entity_poly.entity_id
_entity_poly.type
_entity_poly.pdbx_seq_one_letter_code
_entity_poly.pdbx_strand_id
1 'polypeptide(L)'
;MILHLLIVTPHSMAHTQLQIGMNNWQNIYIGLVILLGPIVSAALLAIRRKTGFSLLALTMAGSLVFGVYYHFIAAGPDNVASLHPHAWTSTFQLSAVLLAVTELCGTIVGVLGSRKEVHR
;
A
#
# COMPACT_ATOMS: atom_id res chain seq x y z
N MET A 1 4.64 -8.25 -0.58
CA MET A 1 3.37 -8.84 -0.10
C MET A 1 3.32 -8.97 1.41
N ILE A 2 4.00 -9.95 2.01
CA ILE A 2 3.93 -10.17 3.48
C ILE A 2 4.41 -8.94 4.23
N LEU A 3 5.55 -8.37 3.82
CA LEU A 3 6.08 -7.13 4.41
C LEU A 3 5.07 -5.98 4.32
N HIS A 4 4.39 -5.82 3.18
CA HIS A 4 3.35 -4.79 3.00
C HIS A 4 2.22 -4.97 4.02
N LEU A 5 1.71 -6.19 4.19
CA LEU A 5 0.65 -6.49 5.14
C LEU A 5 1.10 -6.30 6.61
N LEU A 6 2.36 -6.60 6.91
CA LEU A 6 2.93 -6.37 8.24
C LEU A 6 3.06 -4.87 8.58
N ILE A 7 3.35 -4.02 7.59
CA ILE A 7 3.49 -2.57 7.79
C ILE A 7 2.12 -1.87 7.74
N VAL A 8 1.20 -2.29 6.86
CA VAL A 8 -0.13 -1.66 6.73
C VAL A 8 -0.96 -1.84 8.01
N THR A 9 -0.72 -2.89 8.78
CA THR A 9 -1.43 -3.15 10.04
C THR A 9 -1.18 -2.05 11.09
N PRO A 10 0.06 -1.80 11.57
CA PRO A 10 0.33 -0.70 12.49
C PRO A 10 0.04 0.68 11.89
N HIS A 11 0.16 0.84 10.57
CA HIS A 11 -0.24 2.08 9.89
C HIS A 11 -1.75 2.34 10.01
N SER A 12 -2.57 1.32 9.76
CA SER A 12 -4.04 1.40 9.90
C SER A 12 -4.44 1.68 11.35
N MET A 13 -3.73 1.09 12.31
CA MET A 13 -3.92 1.43 13.73
C MET A 13 -3.55 2.89 14.01
N ALA A 14 -2.48 3.41 13.42
CA ALA A 14 -2.10 4.82 13.58
C ALA A 14 -3.18 5.77 13.06
N HIS A 15 -3.81 5.50 11.90
CA HIS A 15 -4.99 6.27 11.45
C HIS A 15 -6.10 6.29 12.49
N THR A 16 -6.40 5.14 13.09
CA THR A 16 -7.46 5.03 14.10
C THR A 16 -7.09 5.81 15.36
N GLN A 17 -5.85 5.70 15.83
CA GLN A 17 -5.39 6.34 17.07
C GLN A 17 -5.22 7.85 16.93
N LEU A 18 -4.81 8.32 15.74
CA LEU A 18 -4.70 9.74 15.41
C LEU A 18 -6.03 10.36 14.93
N GLN A 19 -7.09 9.55 14.84
CA GLN A 19 -8.41 9.96 14.32
C GLN A 19 -8.34 10.56 12.91
N ILE A 20 -7.42 10.05 12.08
CA ILE A 20 -7.27 10.43 10.68
C ILE A 20 -8.26 9.61 9.88
N GLY A 21 -9.43 10.21 9.61
CA GLY A 21 -10.51 9.59 8.85
C GLY A 21 -10.36 9.76 7.34
N MET A 22 -10.84 8.76 6.61
CA MET A 22 -10.91 8.77 5.15
C MET A 22 -12.35 8.96 4.70
N ASN A 23 -12.55 9.60 3.55
CA ASN A 23 -13.87 9.65 2.93
C ASN A 23 -14.28 8.28 2.37
N ASN A 24 -15.54 8.16 1.97
CA ASN A 24 -16.11 6.87 1.54
C ASN A 24 -15.37 6.24 0.35
N TRP A 25 -14.96 7.04 -0.64
CA TRP A 25 -14.28 6.47 -1.82
C TRP A 25 -12.85 6.03 -1.48
N GLN A 26 -12.15 6.78 -0.62
CA GLN A 26 -10.81 6.40 -0.13
C GLN A 26 -10.89 5.08 0.63
N ASN A 27 -11.89 4.90 1.51
CA ASN A 27 -12.09 3.63 2.22
C ASN A 27 -12.31 2.45 1.26
N ILE A 28 -13.12 2.64 0.22
CA ILE A 28 -13.35 1.61 -0.81
C ILE A 28 -12.04 1.30 -1.55
N TYR A 29 -11.28 2.33 -1.95
CA TYR A 29 -10.00 2.17 -2.64
C TYR A 29 -8.99 1.42 -1.77
N ILE A 30 -8.83 1.82 -0.50
CA ILE A 30 -7.93 1.18 0.46
C ILE A 30 -8.32 -0.30 0.63
N GLY A 31 -9.60 -0.58 0.86
CA GLY A 31 -10.09 -1.95 1.02
C GLY A 31 -9.80 -2.84 -0.19
N LEU A 32 -10.09 -2.35 -1.40
CA LEU A 32 -9.96 -3.14 -2.61
C LEU A 32 -8.52 -3.23 -3.14
N VAL A 33 -7.80 -2.11 -3.19
CA VAL A 33 -6.50 -2.00 -3.86
C VAL A 33 -5.34 -2.24 -2.90
N ILE A 34 -5.42 -1.70 -1.68
CA ILE A 34 -4.29 -1.70 -0.74
C ILE A 34 -4.30 -2.95 0.14
N LEU A 35 -5.48 -3.44 0.52
CA LEU A 35 -5.65 -4.61 1.39
C LEU A 35 -5.96 -5.89 0.62
N LEU A 36 -7.07 -5.91 -0.14
CA LEU A 36 -7.55 -7.14 -0.78
C LEU A 36 -6.74 -7.53 -2.01
N GLY A 37 -6.48 -6.58 -2.90
CA GLY A 37 -5.77 -6.81 -4.16
C GLY A 37 -4.44 -7.55 -4.00
N PRO A 38 -3.58 -7.19 -3.03
CA PRO A 38 -2.34 -7.89 -2.78
C PRO A 38 -2.58 -9.34 -2.31
N ILE A 39 -3.54 -9.58 -1.42
CA ILE A 39 -3.90 -10.94 -0.97
C ILE A 39 -4.35 -11.81 -2.16
N VAL A 40 -5.22 -11.26 -3.02
CA VAL A 40 -5.69 -11.96 -4.23
C VAL A 40 -4.53 -12.21 -5.19
N SER A 41 -3.61 -11.25 -5.36
CA SER A 41 -2.39 -11.44 -6.15
C SER A 41 -1.54 -12.59 -5.62
N ALA A 42 -1.37 -12.71 -4.29
CA ALA A 42 -0.63 -13.79 -3.68
C ALA A 42 -1.26 -15.17 -3.97
N ALA A 43 -2.59 -15.28 -3.85
CA ALA A 43 -3.31 -16.50 -4.21
C ALA A 43 -3.16 -16.83 -5.71
N LEU A 44 -3.26 -15.83 -6.58
CA LEU A 44 -3.10 -16.01 -8.02
C LEU A 44 -1.69 -16.42 -8.42
N LEU A 45 -0.64 -16.02 -7.69
CA LEU A 45 0.72 -16.46 -7.97
C LEU A 45 0.89 -17.99 -7.86
N ALA A 46 0.04 -18.66 -7.07
CA ALA A 46 0.07 -20.12 -6.92
C ALA A 46 -0.59 -20.86 -8.11
N ILE A 47 -1.59 -20.24 -8.76
CA ILE A 47 -2.42 -20.91 -9.79
C ILE A 47 -2.26 -20.34 -11.20
N ARG A 48 -1.97 -19.04 -11.33
CA ARG A 48 -1.85 -18.30 -12.60
C ARG A 48 -0.80 -17.21 -12.45
N ARG A 49 0.48 -17.63 -12.44
CA ARG A 49 1.66 -16.79 -12.15
C ARG A 49 1.66 -15.44 -12.87
N LYS A 50 1.47 -15.41 -14.19
CA LYS A 50 1.43 -14.17 -14.99
C LYS A 50 0.36 -13.19 -14.49
N THR A 51 -0.86 -13.69 -14.26
CA THR A 51 -1.98 -12.87 -13.75
C THR A 51 -1.67 -12.40 -12.33
N GLY A 52 -1.13 -13.28 -11.48
CA GLY A 52 -0.73 -12.95 -10.11
C GLY A 52 0.30 -11.82 -10.06
N PHE A 53 1.36 -11.89 -10.89
CA PHE A 53 2.36 -10.82 -10.98
C PHE A 53 1.81 -9.52 -11.57
N SER A 54 0.92 -9.61 -12.57
CA SER A 54 0.29 -8.42 -13.15
C SER A 54 -0.60 -7.70 -12.14
N LEU A 55 -1.39 -8.46 -11.37
CA LEU A 55 -2.21 -7.91 -10.30
C LEU A 55 -1.33 -7.37 -9.16
N LEU A 56 -0.19 -8.00 -8.86
CA LEU A 56 0.78 -7.48 -7.89
C LEU A 56 1.26 -6.10 -8.31
N ALA A 57 1.69 -5.97 -9.57
CA ALA A 57 2.19 -4.71 -10.10
C ALA A 57 1.14 -3.61 -10.01
N LEU A 58 -0.09 -3.90 -10.45
CA LEU A 58 -1.17 -2.92 -10.47
C LEU A 58 -1.57 -2.48 -9.06
N THR A 59 -1.72 -3.42 -8.13
CA THR A 59 -2.13 -3.11 -6.75
C THR A 59 -1.05 -2.37 -6.00
N MET A 60 0.21 -2.80 -6.10
CA MET A 60 1.33 -2.09 -5.46
C MET A 60 1.56 -0.70 -6.06
N ALA A 61 1.43 -0.52 -7.38
CA ALA A 61 1.55 0.79 -8.00
C ALA A 61 0.39 1.71 -7.60
N GLY A 62 -0.83 1.17 -7.55
CA GLY A 62 -2.00 1.89 -7.09
C GLY A 62 -1.88 2.32 -5.63
N SER A 63 -1.38 1.46 -4.75
CA SER A 63 -1.11 1.81 -3.35
C SER A 63 -0.02 2.87 -3.24
N LEU A 64 1.08 2.73 -4.00
CA LEU A 64 2.17 3.70 -4.01
C LEU A 64 1.70 5.10 -4.40
N VAL A 65 0.97 5.21 -5.51
CA VAL A 65 0.47 6.51 -5.99
C VAL A 65 -0.47 7.14 -4.96
N PHE A 66 -1.39 6.33 -4.41
CA PHE A 66 -2.34 6.80 -3.41
C PHE A 66 -1.64 7.25 -2.13
N GLY A 67 -0.80 6.40 -1.54
CA GLY A 67 -0.08 6.67 -0.30
C GLY A 67 0.90 7.83 -0.44
N VAL A 68 1.68 7.88 -1.53
CA VAL A 68 2.59 9.01 -1.77
C VAL A 68 1.84 10.33 -1.87
N TYR A 69 0.72 10.33 -2.61
CA TYR A 69 -0.07 11.54 -2.76
C TYR A 69 -0.63 12.04 -1.42
N TYR A 70 -1.32 11.19 -0.66
CA TYR A 70 -1.97 11.63 0.58
C TYR A 70 -0.99 11.88 1.72
N HIS A 71 0.03 11.03 1.87
CA HIS A 71 0.96 11.13 2.99
C HIS A 71 2.02 12.21 2.80
N PHE A 72 2.41 12.55 1.57
CA PHE A 72 3.56 13.41 1.33
C PHE A 72 3.29 14.63 0.45
N ILE A 73 2.24 14.62 -0.39
CA ILE A 73 2.00 15.70 -1.37
C ILE A 73 0.80 16.56 -0.97
N ALA A 74 -0.36 15.95 -0.77
CA ALA A 74 -1.59 16.65 -0.46
C ALA A 74 -1.53 17.22 0.95
N ALA A 75 -1.87 18.50 1.10
CA ALA A 75 -2.09 19.07 2.42
C ALA A 75 -3.39 18.50 3.02
N GLY A 76 -3.35 18.13 4.30
CA GLY A 76 -4.51 17.57 4.99
C GLY A 76 -4.09 16.73 6.19
N PRO A 77 -5.05 16.22 6.99
CA PRO A 77 -4.77 15.49 8.22
C PRO A 77 -3.99 14.19 8.01
N ASP A 78 -4.01 13.66 6.79
CA ASP A 78 -3.31 12.44 6.39
C ASP A 78 -1.84 12.68 5.96
N ASN A 79 -1.37 13.93 6.00
CA ASN A 79 -0.01 14.27 5.62
C ASN A 79 0.95 14.07 6.80
N VAL A 80 2.10 13.44 6.56
CA VAL A 80 3.11 13.15 7.59
C VAL A 80 3.67 14.40 8.28
N ALA A 81 3.63 15.56 7.60
CA ALA A 81 4.14 16.83 8.09
C ALA A 81 3.11 17.67 8.87
N SER A 82 1.82 17.32 8.82
CA SER A 82 0.76 18.06 9.51
C SER A 82 0.37 17.48 10.87
N LEU A 83 1.04 16.41 11.31
CA LEU A 83 0.68 15.70 12.53
C LEU A 83 1.11 16.47 13.78
N HIS A 84 0.19 16.57 14.74
CA HIS A 84 0.51 17.06 16.08
C HIS A 84 1.21 15.97 16.91
N PRO A 85 2.00 16.34 17.94
CA PRO A 85 2.64 15.38 18.83
C PRO A 85 1.63 14.41 19.47
N HIS A 86 1.81 13.13 19.18
CA HIS A 86 1.01 12.02 19.71
C HIS A 86 1.84 10.73 19.74
N ALA A 87 1.51 9.78 20.62
CA ALA A 87 2.24 8.52 20.78
C ALA A 87 2.34 7.67 19.49
N TRP A 88 1.41 7.88 18.55
CA TRP A 88 1.35 7.16 17.27
C TRP A 88 1.91 7.94 16.07
N THR A 89 2.40 9.16 16.28
CA THR A 89 2.90 10.04 15.20
C THR A 89 4.09 9.41 14.48
N SER A 90 5.10 8.95 15.24
CA SER A 90 6.28 8.31 14.67
C SER A 90 5.93 7.00 13.98
N THR A 91 4.99 6.22 14.53
CA THR A 91 4.46 5.01 13.89
C THR A 91 3.84 5.34 12.54
N PHE A 92 2.98 6.36 12.46
CA PHE A 92 2.38 6.79 11.20
C PHE A 92 3.45 7.20 10.18
N GLN A 93 4.37 8.11 10.57
CA GLN A 93 5.40 8.64 9.69
C GLN A 93 6.35 7.55 9.17
N LEU A 94 6.85 6.70 10.07
CA LEU A 94 7.76 5.61 9.70
C LEU A 94 7.06 4.59 8.80
N SER A 95 5.85 4.17 9.17
CA SER A 95 5.10 3.20 8.36
C SER A 95 4.69 3.76 6.99
N ALA A 96 4.39 5.05 6.87
CA ALA A 96 4.13 5.69 5.57
C ALA A 96 5.34 5.58 4.62
N VAL A 97 6.56 5.83 5.12
CA VAL A 97 7.80 5.67 4.32
C VAL A 97 8.06 4.21 3.98
N LEU A 98 7.91 3.31 4.96
CA LEU A 98 8.12 1.87 4.75
C LEU A 98 7.11 1.27 3.76
N LEU A 99 5.86 1.73 3.77
CA LEU A 99 4.84 1.38 2.78
C LEU A 99 5.28 1.83 1.39
N ALA A 100 5.64 3.11 1.20
CA ALA A 100 6.07 3.61 -0.10
C ALA A 100 7.25 2.81 -0.68
N VAL A 101 8.25 2.48 0.14
CA VAL A 101 9.38 1.63 -0.28
C VAL A 101 8.91 0.22 -0.65
N THR A 102 8.05 -0.38 0.17
CA THR A 102 7.57 -1.75 -0.06
C THR A 102 6.68 -1.85 -1.30
N GLU A 103 5.85 -0.85 -1.54
CA GLU A 103 4.96 -0.75 -2.69
C GLU A 103 5.75 -0.49 -3.99
N LEU A 104 6.78 0.35 -3.95
CA LEU A 104 7.70 0.51 -5.08
C LEU A 104 8.39 -0.82 -5.43
N CYS A 105 8.97 -1.49 -4.43
CA CYS A 105 9.59 -2.81 -4.62
C CYS A 105 8.57 -3.84 -5.15
N GLY A 106 7.36 -3.86 -4.58
CA GLY A 106 6.28 -4.74 -5.02
C GLY A 106 5.87 -4.50 -6.47
N THR A 107 5.81 -3.24 -6.89
CA THR A 107 5.53 -2.83 -8.26
C THR A 107 6.60 -3.37 -9.21
N ILE A 108 7.88 -3.16 -8.89
CA ILE A 108 9.01 -3.62 -9.69
C ILE A 108 8.98 -5.15 -9.82
N VAL A 109 8.80 -5.87 -8.71
CA VAL A 109 8.72 -7.33 -8.69
C VAL A 109 7.54 -7.83 -9.55
N GLY A 110 6.37 -7.20 -9.43
CA GLY A 110 5.20 -7.53 -10.25
C GLY A 110 5.45 -7.35 -11.75
N VAL A 111 6.05 -6.23 -12.16
CA VAL A 111 6.37 -5.95 -13.57
C VAL A 111 7.38 -6.95 -14.11
N LEU A 112 8.49 -7.17 -13.39
CA LEU A 112 9.54 -8.09 -13.83
C LEU A 112 9.03 -9.53 -13.88
N GLY A 113 8.25 -9.95 -12.88
CA GLY A 113 7.63 -11.28 -12.84
C GLY A 113 6.66 -11.50 -14.00
N SER A 114 5.79 -10.53 -14.28
CA SER A 114 4.81 -10.62 -15.38
C SER A 114 5.50 -10.75 -16.74
N ARG A 115 6.57 -9.99 -16.98
CA ARG A 115 7.37 -10.06 -18.22
C ARG A 115 8.05 -11.41 -18.41
N LYS A 116 8.64 -11.99 -17.36
CA LYS A 116 9.29 -13.30 -17.44
C LYS A 116 8.33 -14.41 -17.85
N GLU A 117 7.08 -14.34 -17.39
CA GLU A 117 6.03 -15.31 -17.76
C GLU A 117 5.46 -15.07 -19.17
N VAL A 118 5.81 -13.98 -19.87
CA VAL A 118 5.50 -13.81 -21.30
C VAL A 118 6.50 -14.55 -22.19
N HIS A 119 7.72 -14.74 -21.70
CA HIS A 119 8.82 -15.35 -22.45
C HIS A 119 9.08 -16.82 -22.07
N ARG A 120 8.22 -17.41 -21.25
CA ARG A 120 8.18 -18.86 -20.96
C ARG A 120 7.08 -19.51 -21.76
#